data_AF-A0A165R3F6-F1
#
_entry.id   AF-A0A165R3F6-F1
#
_cell.length_a   1.000
_cell.length_b   1.000
_cell.length_c   1.000
_cell.angle_alpha   90.00
_cell.angle_beta   90.00
_cell.angle_gamma   90.00
#
_symmetry.space_group_name_H-M   'P 1'
#
loop_
_entity.id
_entity.type
_entity.pdbx_description
1 polymer ?
#
loop_
_entity_poly.entity_id
_entity_poly.type
_entity_poly.pdbx_seq_one_letter_code
_entity_poly.pdbx_strand_id
1 'polypeptide(L)' 'MTDEADGRPGSPRGGRRHTCQICNKRFNRPSSLRIHETTHTGVKPFQCQWPGCGRLFNVNSNMRRHYRNH' A
#
# COMPACT_ATOMS: atom_id res chain seq x y z
N MET A 1 39.53 -21.10 -21.88
CA MET A 1 38.67 -21.92 -21.00
C MET A 1 37.85 -20.94 -20.19
N THR A 2 36.54 -21.15 -20.18
CA THR A 2 35.44 -20.18 -20.06
C THR A 2 35.35 -19.41 -18.74
N ASP A 3 34.85 -18.17 -18.86
CA ASP A 3 34.16 -17.32 -17.89
C ASP A 3 33.75 -17.96 -16.55
N GLU A 4 34.12 -17.33 -15.43
CA GLU A 4 33.39 -17.42 -14.17
C GLU A 4 33.15 -16.01 -13.60
N ALA A 5 32.08 -15.40 -14.09
CA ALA A 5 31.36 -14.37 -13.36
C ALA A 5 30.62 -15.04 -12.19
N ASP A 6 30.99 -14.74 -10.94
CA ASP A 6 30.08 -14.93 -9.80
C ASP A 6 29.93 -13.62 -9.04
N GLY A 7 29.14 -12.73 -9.66
CA GLY A 7 28.49 -11.66 -8.92
C GLY A 7 27.58 -12.30 -7.89
N ARG A 8 27.90 -12.13 -6.60
CA ARG A 8 27.08 -12.60 -5.47
C ARG A 8 25.60 -12.42 -5.80
N PRO A 9 24.77 -13.49 -5.87
CA PRO A 9 23.34 -13.32 -5.98
C PRO A 9 22.87 -12.77 -4.63
N GLY A 10 22.80 -11.45 -4.52
CA GLY A 10 22.07 -10.79 -3.45
C GLY A 10 20.68 -11.39 -3.45
N SER A 11 20.37 -12.20 -2.42
CA SER A 11 19.19 -13.05 -2.39
C SER A 11 17.98 -12.25 -2.87
N PRO A 12 17.31 -12.63 -3.98
CA PRO A 12 15.99 -12.11 -4.21
C PRO A 12 15.18 -12.74 -3.09
N ARG A 13 15.01 -12.02 -1.97
CA ARG A 13 13.94 -12.33 -1.02
C ARG A 13 12.66 -12.16 -1.82
N GLY A 14 12.27 -13.26 -2.47
CA GLY A 14 11.07 -13.48 -3.27
C GLY A 14 9.86 -13.65 -2.37
N GLY A 15 9.76 -12.82 -1.34
CA GLY A 15 8.47 -12.60 -0.70
C GLY A 15 7.68 -11.74 -1.67
N ARG A 16 6.70 -12.34 -2.36
CA ARG A 16 5.70 -11.69 -3.24
C ARG A 16 5.63 -10.17 -3.00
N ARG A 17 6.36 -9.40 -3.80
CA ARG A 17 6.47 -7.94 -3.62
C ARG A 17 5.32 -7.30 -4.36
N HIS A 18 4.44 -6.64 -3.62
CA HIS A 18 3.30 -5.95 -4.20
C HIS A 18 3.79 -4.63 -4.78
N THR A 19 3.80 -4.53 -6.11
CA THR A 19 4.38 -3.38 -6.81
C THR A 19 3.27 -2.52 -7.41
N CYS A 20 3.31 -1.22 -7.12
CA CYS A 20 2.36 -0.28 -7.69
C CYS A 20 2.60 -0.14 -9.19
N GLN A 21 1.56 -0.36 -10.00
CA GLN A 21 1.67 -0.27 -11.46
C GLN A 21 1.80 1.18 -11.96
N ILE A 22 1.48 2.18 -11.13
CA ILE A 22 1.49 3.60 -11.52
C ILE A 22 2.88 4.21 -11.32
N CYS A 23 3.56 3.89 -10.21
CA CYS A 23 4.86 4.48 -9.88
C CYS A 23 5.96 3.46 -9.56
N ASN A 24 5.73 2.16 -9.81
CA ASN A 24 6.66 1.05 -9.58
C ASN A 24 7.18 0.92 -8.13
N LYS A 25 6.53 1.59 -7.18
CA LYS A 25 6.90 1.54 -5.77
C LYS A 25 6.55 0.16 -5.18
N ARG A 26 7.47 -0.40 -4.40
CA ARG A 26 7.38 -1.76 -3.87
C ARG A 26 6.89 -1.75 -2.43
N PHE A 27 5.93 -2.63 -2.14
CA PHE A 27 5.35 -2.80 -0.82
C PHE A 27 5.54 -4.25 -0.36
N ASN A 28 5.77 -4.41 0.94
CA ASN A 28 5.91 -5.70 1.59
C ASN A 28 4.56 -6.40 1.85
N ARG A 29 3.44 -5.67 1.79
CA ARG A 29 2.09 -6.16 2.06
C ARG A 29 1.12 -5.69 0.98
N PRO A 30 0.15 -6.54 0.56
CA PRO A 30 -0.85 -6.16 -0.44
C PRO A 30 -1.76 -5.05 0.06
N SER A 31 -2.10 -5.07 1.36
CA SER A 31 -2.89 -4.02 1.99
C SER A 31 -2.21 -2.65 1.87
N SER A 32 -0.90 -2.59 2.09
CA SER A 32 -0.12 -1.35 1.93
C SER A 32 -0.10 -0.87 0.48
N LEU A 33 0.00 -1.77 -0.50
CA LEU A 33 -0.13 -1.41 -1.91
C LEU A 33 -1.53 -0.85 -2.21
N ARG A 34 -2.60 -1.54 -1.80
CA ARG A 34 -3.98 -1.11 -2.06
C ARG A 34 -4.29 0.25 -1.43
N ILE A 35 -3.78 0.51 -0.22
CA ILE A 35 -3.87 1.83 0.42
C ILE A 35 -3.08 2.87 -0.37
N HIS A 36 -1.88 2.53 -0.83
CA HIS A 36 -1.09 3.43 -1.65
C HIS A 36 -1.77 3.76 -2.99
N GLU A 37 -2.44 2.81 -3.65
CA GLU A 37 -3.14 3.06 -4.91
C GLU A 37 -4.21 4.16 -4.78
N THR A 38 -4.81 4.32 -3.60
CA THR A 38 -5.75 5.43 -3.31
C THR A 38 -5.10 6.81 -3.43
N THR A 39 -3.76 6.92 -3.32
CA THR A 39 -3.07 8.22 -3.49
C THR A 39 -3.00 8.64 -4.95
N HIS A 40 -3.10 7.68 -5.88
CA HIS A 40 -3.11 7.97 -7.31
C HIS A 40 -4.53 8.16 -7.82
N THR A 41 -5.47 7.32 -7.38
CA THR A 41 -6.86 7.38 -7.84
C THR A 41 -7.71 8.39 -7.07
N GLY A 42 -7.24 8.84 -5.90
CA GLY A 42 -8.03 9.67 -4.99
C GLY A 42 -9.21 8.94 -4.33
N VAL A 43 -9.44 7.67 -4.66
CA VAL A 43 -10.57 6.89 -4.16
C VAL A 43 -10.29 6.46 -2.72
N LYS A 44 -11.05 6.99 -1.77
CA LYS A 44 -10.95 6.65 -0.36
C LYS A 44 -12.13 5.76 0.05
N PRO A 45 -11.94 4.44 0.18
CA PRO A 45 -13.04 3.49 0.34
C PRO A 45 -13.74 3.56 1.70
N PHE A 46 -13.18 4.24 2.70
CA PHE A 46 -13.74 4.29 4.05
C PHE A 46 -14.30 5.68 4.34
N GLN A 47 -15.62 5.81 4.32
CA GLN A 47 -16.32 7.03 4.71
C GLN A 47 -16.69 7.02 6.19
N CYS A 48 -16.57 8.17 6.86
CA CYS A 48 -17.10 8.36 8.20
C CYS A 48 -18.62 8.24 8.18
N GLN A 49 -19.17 7.38 9.03
CA GLN A 49 -20.61 7.12 9.12
C GLN A 49 -21.35 8.15 9.99
N TRP A 50 -20.63 9.10 10.61
CA TRP A 50 -21.25 10.16 11.40
C TRP A 50 -22.05 11.12 10.49
N PRO A 51 -23.34 11.35 10.78
CA PRO A 51 -24.16 12.29 10.00
C PRO A 51 -23.55 13.69 9.97
N GLY A 52 -23.33 14.23 8.77
CA GLY A 52 -22.75 15.58 8.59
C GLY A 52 -21.21 15.65 8.61
N CYS A 53 -20.49 14.56 8.86
CA CYS A 53 -19.02 14.59 8.85
C CYS A 53 -18.42 14.52 7.43
N GLY A 54 -18.92 13.61 6.58
CA GLY A 54 -18.47 13.46 5.18
C GLY A 54 -16.99 13.09 4.97
N ARG A 55 -16.23 12.80 6.04
CA ARG A 55 -14.78 12.62 5.96
C ARG A 55 -14.40 11.24 5.43
N LEU A 56 -13.47 11.20 4.49
CA LEU A 56 -13.03 9.98 3.79
C LEU A 56 -11.61 9.57 4.20
N PHE A 57 -11.37 8.27 4.28
CA PHE A 57 -10.12 7.65 4.69
C PHE A 57 -9.69 6.52 3.75
N ASN A 58 -8.37 6.34 3.63
CA ASN A 58 -7.76 5.25 2.87
C ASN A 58 -7.54 3.99 3.70
N VAL A 59 -7.69 4.06 5.04
CA VAL A 59 -7.53 2.93 5.96
C VAL A 59 -8.70 2.86 6.95
N ASN A 60 -9.28 1.67 7.12
CA ASN A 60 -10.39 1.42 8.05
C ASN A 60 -10.05 1.77 9.50
N SER A 61 -8.85 1.43 9.97
CA SER A 61 -8.41 1.75 11.34
C SER A 61 -8.36 3.26 11.61
N ASN A 62 -7.96 4.05 10.61
CA ASN A 62 -7.95 5.51 10.71
C ASN A 62 -9.37 6.07 10.78
N MET A 63 -10.27 5.61 9.91
CA MET A 63 -11.70 5.99 9.95
C MET A 63 -12.33 5.64 11.30
N ARG A 64 -12.11 4.41 11.80
CA ARG A 64 -12.64 3.98 13.09
C ARG A 64 -12.12 4.81 14.25
N ARG A 65 -10.82 5.12 14.27
CA ARG A 65 -10.24 5.98 15.31
C ARG A 65 -10.83 7.39 15.26
N HIS A 66 -11.01 7.93 14.07
CA HIS A 66 -11.67 9.22 13.89
C HIS A 66 -13.14 9.17 14.38
N TYR A 67 -13.89 8.14 14.00
CA TYR A 67 -15.29 7.96 14.41
C TYR A 67 -15.47 7.89 15.93
N ARG A 68 -14.53 7.22 16.63
CA ARG A 68 -14.56 7.15 18.11
C ARG A 68 -14.37 8.49 18.81
N ASN A 69 -13.82 9.49 18.11
CA ASN A 69 -13.53 10.81 18.66
C ASN A 69 -14.54 11.88 18.18
N HIS A 70 -15.62 11.47 17.51
CA HIS A 70 -16.79 12.33 17.34
C HIS A 70 -17.54 12.46 18.66
#